data_AF-A0A9Q0G8T0-F1
#
_entry.id   AF-A0A9Q0G8T0-F1
#
_cell.length_a   1.000
_cell.length_b   1.000
_cell.length_c   1.000
_cell.angle_alpha   90.00
_cell.angle_beta   90.00
_cell.angle_gamma   90.00
#
_symmetry.space_group_name_H-M   'P 1'
#
loop_
_entity.id
_entity.type
_entity.pdbx_description
1 polymer ?
#
loop_
_entity_poly.entity_id
_entity_poly.type
_entity_poly.pdbx_seq_one_letter_code
_entity_poly.pdbx_strand_id
1 'polypeptide(L)'
;MLASLQRDLLPDVVVRRLTRLLLASRLRSGYKPSSELQLLDLLQFVHSLKEMPIAIQTEKAKAQHYELPTSFFKLVLGKNMKYSCCYFPNESSSLEDAEKAMLELYCEWSELKDGHTVLDVGCGWGSLSLFIAQKYTNSKITGICNSTTQKAYIEEQCRDLQLHNLETIVADISTFEIVASYDRIFSVGMFEVSALMPL
;
A
#
# COMPACT_ATOMS: atom_id res chain seq x y z
N MET A 1 28.46 9.61 6.46
CA MET A 1 27.08 9.83 6.92
C MET A 1 26.22 8.57 6.75
N LEU A 2 26.03 8.04 5.53
CA LEU A 2 25.28 6.80 5.32
C LEU A 2 25.82 5.60 6.12
N ALA A 3 27.14 5.40 6.13
CA ALA A 3 27.78 4.36 6.94
C ALA A 3 27.57 4.53 8.46
N SER A 4 27.39 5.77 8.93
CA SER A 4 27.10 6.07 10.34
C SER A 4 25.64 5.78 10.67
N LEU A 5 24.73 6.07 9.74
CA LEU A 5 23.31 5.73 9.85
C LEU A 5 23.10 4.21 9.86
N GLN A 6 23.77 3.47 8.98
CA GLN A 6 23.71 2.00 8.92
C GLN A 6 24.21 1.31 10.19
N ARG A 7 25.09 1.99 10.95
CA ARG A 7 25.67 1.47 12.20
C ARG A 7 24.97 2.02 13.45
N ASP A 8 23.83 2.71 13.27
CA ASP A 8 23.05 3.34 14.36
C ASP A 8 23.87 4.29 15.25
N LEU A 9 24.80 5.04 14.64
CA LEU A 9 25.72 5.94 15.34
C LEU A 9 25.19 7.39 15.42
N LEU A 10 24.00 7.66 14.91
CA LEU A 10 23.43 9.01 14.81
C LEU A 10 22.19 9.13 15.70
N PRO A 11 22.14 10.09 16.63
CA PRO A 11 20.94 10.32 17.42
C PRO A 11 19.73 10.70 16.56
N ASP A 12 18.53 10.26 16.97
CA ASP A 12 17.25 10.55 16.31
C ASP A 12 17.05 12.03 15.95
N VAL A 13 17.44 12.94 16.84
CA VAL A 13 17.30 14.39 16.61
C VAL A 13 18.13 14.86 15.41
N VAL A 14 19.30 14.24 15.19
CA VAL A 14 20.19 14.51 14.07
C VAL A 14 19.60 13.93 12.79
N VAL A 15 19.15 12.67 12.82
CA VAL A 15 18.50 12.02 11.68
C VAL A 15 17.28 12.84 11.22
N ARG A 16 16.38 13.20 12.15
CA ARG A 16 15.20 14.03 11.86
C ARG A 16 15.56 15.40 11.27
N ARG A 17 16.62 16.05 11.78
CA ARG A 17 17.08 17.34 11.24
C ARG A 17 17.59 17.21 9.81
N LEU A 18 18.41 16.20 9.54
CA LEU A 18 18.93 15.95 8.19
C LEU A 18 17.81 15.60 7.20
N THR A 19 16.86 14.75 7.60
CA THR A 19 15.68 14.45 6.79
C THR A 19 14.89 15.71 6.44
N ARG A 20 14.65 16.61 7.41
CA ARG A 20 13.96 17.89 7.14
C ARG A 20 14.72 18.80 6.17
N LEU A 21 16.05 18.80 6.19
CA LEU A 21 16.85 19.56 5.23
C LEU A 21 16.70 19.02 3.81
N LEU A 22 16.70 17.69 3.65
CA LEU A 22 16.48 17.03 2.36
C LEU A 22 15.06 17.30 1.84
N LEU A 23 14.04 17.17 2.70
CA LEU A 23 12.66 17.50 2.36
C LEU A 23 12.52 18.97 1.93
N ALA A 24 13.11 19.91 2.68
CA ALA A 24 13.10 21.33 2.32
C ALA A 24 13.81 21.59 0.99
N SER A 25 14.89 20.86 0.69
CA SER A 25 15.56 20.94 -0.62
C SER A 25 14.67 20.43 -1.74
N ARG A 26 13.96 19.31 -1.52
CA ARG A 26 13.02 18.76 -2.50
C ARG A 26 11.87 19.72 -2.76
N LEU A 27 11.30 20.33 -1.73
CA LEU A 27 10.25 21.35 -1.86
C LEU A 27 10.73 22.54 -2.68
N ARG A 28 11.93 23.07 -2.40
CA ARG A 28 12.52 24.16 -3.19
C ARG A 28 12.74 23.80 -4.66
N SER A 29 13.10 22.55 -4.95
CA SER A 29 13.27 22.07 -6.34
C SER A 29 11.95 21.81 -7.06
N GLY A 30 10.89 21.44 -6.33
CA GLY A 30 9.61 21.04 -6.88
C GLY A 30 8.66 22.21 -7.17
N TYR A 31 8.67 23.24 -6.31
CA TYR A 31 7.83 24.42 -6.51
C TYR A 31 8.42 25.34 -7.60
N LYS A 32 7.57 25.69 -8.57
CA LYS A 32 7.92 26.64 -9.62
C LYS A 32 7.45 28.06 -9.25
N PRO A 33 8.06 29.12 -9.82
CA PRO A 33 7.72 30.51 -9.51
C PRO A 33 6.27 30.92 -9.88
N SER A 34 5.59 30.19 -10.76
CA SER A 34 4.23 30.48 -11.19
C SER A 34 3.40 29.22 -11.40
N SER A 35 2.08 29.36 -11.34
CA SER A 35 1.11 28.29 -11.61
C SER A 35 1.27 27.68 -13.00
N GLU A 36 1.58 28.50 -14.00
CA GLU A 36 1.74 28.06 -15.39
C GLU A 36 2.96 27.16 -15.53
N LEU A 37 4.09 27.55 -14.93
CA LEU A 37 5.30 26.72 -14.91
C LEU A 37 5.10 25.42 -14.12
N GLN A 38 4.33 25.48 -13.02
CA GLN A 38 3.99 24.29 -12.24
C GLN A 38 3.15 23.31 -13.06
N LEU A 39 2.18 23.81 -13.82
CA LEU A 39 1.35 22.99 -14.70
C LEU A 39 2.18 22.39 -15.85
N LEU A 40 3.08 23.16 -16.45
CA LEU A 40 3.97 22.66 -17.51
C LEU A 40 4.85 21.50 -17.01
N ASP A 41 5.45 21.63 -15.83
CA ASP A 41 6.28 20.58 -15.20
C ASP A 41 5.45 19.31 -14.92
N LEU A 42 4.23 19.46 -14.40
CA LEU A 42 3.30 18.35 -14.20
C LEU A 42 2.94 17.65 -15.52
N LEU A 43 2.61 18.40 -16.57
CA LEU A 43 2.24 17.83 -17.86
C LEU A 43 3.43 17.12 -18.52
N GLN A 44 4.64 17.64 -18.37
CA GLN A 44 5.86 16.96 -18.81
C GLN A 44 6.05 15.62 -18.10
N PHE A 45 5.84 15.57 -16.78
CA PHE A 45 5.89 14.33 -16.01
C PHE A 45 4.79 13.34 -16.44
N VAL A 46 3.56 13.80 -16.62
CA VAL A 46 2.46 12.94 -17.10
C VAL A 46 2.77 12.38 -18.50
N HIS A 47 3.32 13.19 -19.39
CA HIS A 47 3.73 12.72 -20.71
C HIS A 47 4.86 11.70 -20.63
N SER A 48 5.86 11.89 -19.76
CA SER A 48 6.92 10.90 -19.60
C SER A 48 6.40 9.56 -19.10
N LEU A 49 5.38 9.57 -18.21
CA LEU A 49 4.78 8.33 -17.69
C LEU A 49 4.03 7.54 -18.77
N LYS A 50 3.42 8.20 -19.76
CA LYS A 50 2.66 7.51 -20.84
C LYS A 50 3.53 6.65 -21.75
N GLU A 51 4.82 7.00 -21.86
CA GLU A 51 5.79 6.26 -22.68
C GLU A 51 6.48 5.14 -21.89
N MET A 52 6.19 5.00 -20.60
CA MET A 52 6.80 4.00 -19.72
C MET A 52 5.94 2.73 -19.64
N PRO A 53 6.55 1.54 -19.44
CA PRO A 53 5.78 0.33 -19.14
C PRO A 53 5.09 0.47 -17.77
N ILE A 54 4.02 -0.30 -17.56
CA ILE A 54 3.20 -0.28 -16.33
C ILE A 54 4.06 -0.47 -15.06
N ALA A 55 5.12 -1.27 -15.12
CA ALA A 55 6.09 -1.39 -14.05
C ALA A 55 7.51 -1.60 -14.59
N ILE A 56 8.48 -0.95 -13.95
CA ILE A 56 9.91 -1.10 -14.24
C ILE A 56 10.54 -1.81 -13.03
N GLN A 57 11.29 -2.89 -13.27
CA GLN A 57 12.04 -3.63 -12.24
C GLN A 57 11.17 -4.30 -11.14
N THR A 58 10.08 -4.97 -11.51
CA THR A 58 9.21 -5.71 -10.56
C THR A 58 9.97 -6.71 -9.69
N GLU A 59 10.99 -7.38 -10.22
CA GLU A 59 11.80 -8.38 -9.49
C GLU A 59 12.71 -7.78 -8.39
N LYS A 60 13.27 -6.59 -8.59
CA LYS A 60 14.13 -5.94 -7.57
C LYS A 60 13.31 -5.37 -6.41
N ALA A 61 12.14 -4.79 -6.70
CA ALA A 61 11.22 -4.32 -5.67
C ALA A 61 10.68 -5.49 -4.83
N LYS A 62 10.40 -6.65 -5.45
CA LYS A 62 10.06 -7.90 -4.76
C LYS A 62 11.17 -8.35 -3.80
N ALA A 63 12.42 -8.37 -4.28
CA ALA A 63 13.58 -8.78 -3.47
C ALA A 63 13.89 -7.81 -2.31
N GLN A 64 13.74 -6.49 -2.50
CA GLN A 64 14.15 -5.51 -1.48
C GLN A 64 13.11 -5.24 -0.38
N HIS A 65 11.80 -5.43 -0.64
CA HIS A 65 10.75 -5.03 0.31
C HIS A 65 9.90 -6.19 0.86
N TYR A 66 9.86 -7.36 0.21
CA TYR A 66 9.02 -8.49 0.63
C TYR A 66 9.82 -9.76 1.02
N GLU A 67 11.15 -9.72 1.05
CA GLU A 67 12.01 -10.82 1.55
C GLU A 67 12.03 -10.95 3.08
N LEU A 68 11.51 -9.97 3.82
CA LEU A 68 11.37 -10.09 5.27
C LEU A 68 10.21 -11.04 5.61
N PRO A 69 10.39 -11.93 6.61
CA PRO A 69 9.35 -12.90 6.96
C PRO A 69 8.12 -12.20 7.53
N THR A 70 6.93 -12.76 7.32
CA THR A 70 5.66 -12.25 7.90
C THR A 70 5.75 -12.05 9.42
N SER A 71 6.55 -12.87 10.12
CA SER A 71 6.79 -12.72 11.56
C SER A 71 7.41 -11.38 11.95
N PHE A 72 8.27 -10.80 11.10
CA PHE A 72 8.80 -9.45 11.34
C PHE A 72 7.70 -8.40 11.25
N PHE A 73 6.85 -8.47 10.23
CA PHE A 73 5.75 -7.52 10.05
C PHE A 73 4.72 -7.59 11.18
N LYS A 74 4.49 -8.78 11.76
CA LYS A 74 3.66 -8.96 12.96
C LYS A 74 4.21 -8.20 14.19
N LEU A 75 5.49 -7.84 14.23
CA LEU A 75 6.09 -7.07 15.33
C LEU A 75 5.97 -5.55 15.16
N VAL A 76 5.88 -5.08 13.92
CA VAL A 76 5.95 -3.64 13.60
C VAL A 76 4.64 -3.04 13.10
N LEU A 77 3.70 -3.89 12.66
CA LEU A 77 2.37 -3.47 12.22
C LEU A 77 1.33 -3.73 13.31
N GLY A 78 0.17 -3.07 13.17
CA GLY A 78 -0.97 -3.34 14.03
C GLY A 78 -1.63 -4.68 13.69
N LYS A 79 -2.69 -5.01 14.44
CA LYS A 79 -3.38 -6.30 14.34
C LYS A 79 -3.95 -6.61 12.97
N ASN A 80 -4.31 -5.60 12.18
CA ASN A 80 -4.84 -5.80 10.83
C ASN A 80 -3.73 -5.99 9.80
N MET A 81 -2.45 -5.96 10.21
CA MET A 81 -1.29 -6.07 9.31
C MET A 81 -1.31 -5.03 8.19
N LYS A 82 -1.74 -3.80 8.51
CA LYS A 82 -1.95 -2.76 7.51
C LYS A 82 -0.63 -2.05 7.18
N TYR A 83 -0.02 -2.44 6.06
CA TYR A 83 1.21 -1.82 5.58
C TYR A 83 0.94 -0.61 4.66
N SER A 84 0.15 0.34 5.15
CA SER A 84 -0.16 1.61 4.46
C SER A 84 -0.70 2.64 5.46
N CYS A 85 -0.83 3.91 5.03
CA CYS A 85 -1.21 5.04 5.90
C CYS A 85 -2.48 4.78 6.73
N CYS A 86 -2.40 4.95 8.05
CA CYS A 86 -3.54 4.82 8.97
C CYS A 86 -4.21 6.18 9.21
N TYR A 87 -5.41 6.17 9.80
CA TYR A 87 -6.13 7.37 10.17
C TYR A 87 -6.23 7.48 11.68
N PHE A 88 -5.61 8.50 12.27
CA PHE A 88 -5.65 8.74 13.72
C PHE A 88 -6.76 9.77 14.02
N PRO A 89 -7.97 9.36 14.43
CA PRO A 89 -9.08 10.30 14.66
C PRO A 89 -8.85 11.24 15.84
N ASN A 90 -7.99 10.88 16.79
CA ASN A 90 -7.60 11.69 17.93
C ASN A 90 -6.18 11.34 18.41
N GLU A 91 -5.58 12.20 19.21
CA GLU A 91 -4.19 12.04 19.71
C GLU A 91 -3.97 10.80 20.58
N SER A 92 -5.03 10.27 21.19
CA SER A 92 -4.99 9.08 22.05
C SER A 92 -5.20 7.76 21.30
N SER A 93 -5.44 7.79 19.99
CA SER A 93 -5.72 6.59 19.21
C SER A 93 -4.53 5.64 19.16
N SER A 94 -4.76 4.36 19.44
CA SER A 94 -3.75 3.32 19.25
C SER A 94 -3.49 3.09 17.75
N LEU A 95 -2.42 2.37 17.41
CA LEU A 95 -2.17 1.96 16.02
C LEU A 95 -3.31 1.08 15.50
N GLU A 96 -3.82 0.17 16.34
CA GLU A 96 -4.94 -0.70 16.01
C GLU A 96 -6.23 0.07 15.72
N ASP A 97 -6.53 1.08 16.52
CA ASP A 97 -7.68 1.97 16.29
C ASP A 97 -7.50 2.72 14.97
N ALA A 98 -6.29 3.19 14.69
CA ALA A 98 -5.99 3.97 13.50
C ALA A 98 -6.02 3.14 12.21
N GLU A 99 -5.59 1.88 12.27
CA GLU A 99 -5.74 0.93 11.18
C GLU A 99 -7.22 0.70 10.88
N LYS A 100 -8.00 0.34 11.91
CA LYS A 100 -9.43 0.06 11.77
C LYS A 100 -10.19 1.28 11.24
N ALA A 101 -9.92 2.47 11.77
CA ALA A 101 -10.57 3.70 11.34
C ALA A 101 -10.33 3.98 9.85
N MET A 102 -9.09 3.76 9.36
CA MET A 102 -8.81 3.91 7.93
C MET A 102 -9.55 2.88 7.07
N LEU A 103 -9.63 1.62 7.53
CA LEU A 103 -10.36 0.56 6.82
C LEU A 103 -11.87 0.84 6.76
N GLU A 104 -12.44 1.42 7.82
CA GLU A 104 -13.82 1.91 7.83
C GLU A 104 -14.03 3.04 6.82
N LEU A 105 -13.13 4.02 6.78
CA LEU A 105 -13.17 5.11 5.80
C LEU A 105 -13.09 4.60 4.36
N TYR A 106 -12.26 3.59 4.07
CA TYR A 106 -12.24 2.99 2.73
C TYR A 106 -13.60 2.40 2.33
N CYS A 107 -14.27 1.72 3.27
CA CYS A 107 -15.60 1.17 3.01
C CYS A 107 -16.65 2.28 2.83
N GLU A 108 -16.56 3.36 3.61
CA GLU A 108 -17.46 4.51 3.52
C GLU A 108 -17.28 5.28 2.21
N TRP A 109 -16.05 5.69 1.88
CA TRP A 109 -15.75 6.47 0.67
C TRP A 109 -16.01 5.70 -0.62
N SER A 110 -15.89 4.37 -0.58
CA SER A 110 -16.26 3.53 -1.71
C SER A 110 -17.76 3.22 -1.75
N GLU A 111 -18.56 3.65 -0.77
CA GLU A 111 -19.97 3.27 -0.65
C GLU A 111 -20.16 1.75 -0.76
N LEU A 112 -19.30 0.99 -0.06
CA LEU A 112 -19.32 -0.47 -0.10
C LEU A 112 -20.58 -0.99 0.60
N LYS A 113 -21.27 -1.93 -0.05
CA LYS A 113 -22.48 -2.57 0.47
C LYS A 113 -22.27 -4.06 0.54
N ASP A 114 -22.96 -4.67 1.49
CA ASP A 114 -22.97 -6.13 1.61
C ASP A 114 -23.57 -6.76 0.34
N GLY A 115 -22.95 -7.84 -0.13
CA GLY A 115 -23.29 -8.47 -1.41
C GLY A 115 -22.46 -7.99 -2.61
N HIS A 116 -21.69 -6.91 -2.49
CA HIS A 116 -20.79 -6.46 -3.57
C HIS A 116 -19.68 -7.48 -3.85
N THR A 117 -19.29 -7.57 -5.12
CA THR A 117 -18.04 -8.19 -5.57
C THR A 117 -16.91 -7.18 -5.50
N VAL A 118 -15.79 -7.55 -4.87
CA VAL A 118 -14.68 -6.65 -4.55
C VAL A 118 -13.36 -7.21 -5.06
N LEU A 119 -12.58 -6.37 -5.74
CA LEU A 119 -11.19 -6.64 -6.09
C LEU A 119 -10.26 -5.75 -5.26
N ASP A 120 -9.27 -6.34 -4.58
CA ASP A 120 -8.23 -5.63 -3.82
C ASP A 120 -6.87 -5.86 -4.51
N VAL A 121 -6.43 -4.86 -5.28
CA VAL A 121 -5.20 -4.93 -6.09
C VAL A 121 -4.00 -4.49 -5.25
N GLY A 122 -3.05 -5.40 -5.07
CA GLY A 122 -1.93 -5.18 -4.14
C GLY A 122 -2.36 -5.36 -2.69
N CYS A 123 -3.13 -6.42 -2.39
CA CYS A 123 -3.80 -6.60 -1.09
C CYS A 123 -2.85 -6.79 0.11
N GLY A 124 -1.54 -6.93 -0.11
CA GLY A 124 -0.54 -7.08 0.96
C GLY A 124 -0.84 -8.30 1.85
N TRP A 125 -0.79 -8.14 3.17
CA TRP A 125 -1.22 -9.17 4.14
C TRP A 125 -2.74 -9.24 4.33
N GLY A 126 -3.51 -8.62 3.43
CA GLY A 126 -4.97 -8.71 3.39
C GLY A 126 -5.68 -7.82 4.39
N SER A 127 -5.06 -6.72 4.84
CA SER A 127 -5.66 -5.84 5.85
C SER A 127 -7.07 -5.36 5.47
N LEU A 128 -7.25 -4.95 4.20
CA LEU A 128 -8.56 -4.52 3.69
C LEU A 128 -9.43 -5.71 3.29
N SER A 129 -8.87 -6.66 2.55
CA SER A 129 -9.56 -7.87 2.12
C SER A 129 -10.22 -8.65 3.28
N LEU A 130 -9.48 -8.93 4.35
CA LEU A 130 -9.98 -9.63 5.55
C LEU A 130 -10.99 -8.79 6.33
N PHE A 131 -10.79 -7.48 6.38
CA PHE A 131 -11.72 -6.56 7.06
C PHE A 131 -13.08 -6.52 6.36
N ILE A 132 -13.07 -6.41 5.02
CA ILE A 132 -14.30 -6.45 4.21
C ILE A 132 -14.96 -7.82 4.33
N ALA A 133 -14.20 -8.91 4.21
CA ALA A 133 -14.73 -10.27 4.27
C ALA A 133 -15.48 -10.56 5.59
N GLN A 134 -14.95 -10.08 6.72
CA GLN A 134 -15.60 -10.20 8.03
C GLN A 134 -16.84 -9.32 8.17
N LYS A 135 -16.77 -8.07 7.68
CA LYS A 135 -17.83 -7.06 7.88
C LYS A 135 -19.02 -7.25 6.93
N TYR A 136 -18.77 -7.74 5.72
CA TYR A 136 -19.74 -7.88 4.63
C TYR A 136 -19.80 -9.35 4.20
N THR A 137 -20.54 -10.15 4.98
CA THR A 137 -20.54 -11.62 4.84
C THR A 137 -21.15 -12.13 3.53
N ASN A 138 -21.97 -11.33 2.85
CA ASN A 138 -22.55 -11.68 1.55
C ASN A 138 -21.70 -11.19 0.37
N SER A 139 -20.72 -10.32 0.61
CA SER A 139 -19.76 -9.88 -0.42
C SER A 139 -18.81 -10.99 -0.82
N LYS A 140 -18.27 -10.91 -2.04
CA LYS A 140 -17.18 -11.78 -2.52
C LYS A 140 -15.94 -10.95 -2.78
N ILE A 141 -14.81 -11.34 -2.20
CA ILE A 141 -13.58 -10.57 -2.24
C ILE A 141 -12.52 -11.39 -2.99
N THR A 142 -11.85 -10.75 -3.95
CA THR A 142 -10.65 -11.26 -4.60
C THR A 142 -9.49 -10.34 -4.25
N GLY A 143 -8.48 -10.85 -3.55
CA GLY A 143 -7.22 -10.15 -3.31
C GLY A 143 -6.15 -10.58 -4.30
N ILE A 144 -5.41 -9.63 -4.88
CA ILE A 144 -4.23 -9.91 -5.72
C ILE A 144 -2.99 -9.39 -4.99
N CYS A 145 -2.02 -10.26 -4.78
CA CYS A 145 -0.69 -9.89 -4.27
C CYS A 145 0.40 -10.54 -5.13
N ASN A 146 1.65 -10.10 -4.98
CA ASN A 146 2.80 -10.67 -5.69
C ASN A 146 3.64 -11.61 -4.81
N SER A 147 3.15 -11.95 -3.61
CA SER A 147 3.90 -12.72 -2.61
C SER A 147 3.12 -13.94 -2.11
N THR A 148 3.79 -15.09 -2.15
CA THR A 148 3.24 -16.36 -1.63
C THR A 148 3.12 -16.36 -0.10
N THR A 149 3.98 -15.63 0.61
CA THR A 149 3.93 -15.53 2.08
C THR A 149 2.77 -14.66 2.56
N GLN A 150 2.42 -13.63 1.78
CA GLN A 150 1.22 -12.82 2.00
C GLN A 150 -0.05 -13.65 1.78
N LYS A 151 -0.14 -14.39 0.67
CA LYS A 151 -1.24 -15.32 0.42
C LYS A 151 -1.39 -16.36 1.54
N ALA A 152 -0.29 -17.00 1.94
CA ALA A 152 -0.33 -18.01 3.00
C ALA A 152 -0.85 -17.44 4.33
N TYR A 153 -0.47 -16.21 4.67
CA TYR A 153 -0.99 -15.52 5.84
C TYR A 153 -2.50 -15.24 5.73
N ILE A 154 -2.97 -14.73 4.60
CA ILE A 154 -4.40 -14.44 4.39
C ILE A 154 -5.21 -15.74 4.49
N GLU A 155 -4.77 -16.81 3.85
CA GLU A 155 -5.45 -18.11 3.92
C GLU A 155 -5.46 -18.70 5.34
N GLU A 156 -4.40 -18.50 6.13
CA GLU A 156 -4.39 -18.83 7.56
C GLU A 156 -5.45 -18.04 8.32
N GLN A 157 -5.51 -16.73 8.14
CA GLN A 157 -6.53 -15.90 8.80
C GLN A 157 -7.95 -16.26 8.35
N CYS A 158 -8.17 -16.60 7.08
CA CYS A 158 -9.47 -17.07 6.60
C CYS A 158 -9.88 -18.38 7.31
N ARG A 159 -8.96 -19.32 7.54
CA ARG A 159 -9.25 -20.55 8.28
C ARG A 159 -9.59 -20.27 9.73
N ASP A 160 -8.79 -19.44 10.40
CA ASP A 160 -8.96 -19.11 11.81
C ASP A 160 -10.27 -18.36 12.08
N LEU A 161 -10.66 -17.47 11.16
CA LEU A 161 -11.88 -16.66 11.23
C LEU A 161 -13.08 -17.29 10.53
N GLN A 162 -12.94 -18.49 9.97
CA GLN A 162 -13.98 -19.22 9.24
C GLN A 162 -14.59 -18.41 8.09
N LEU A 163 -13.75 -17.68 7.35
CA LEU A 163 -14.14 -16.88 6.19
C LEU A 163 -14.10 -17.73 4.92
N HIS A 164 -15.20 -17.69 4.17
CA HIS A 164 -15.37 -18.45 2.92
C HIS A 164 -15.56 -17.55 1.70
N ASN A 165 -15.58 -16.24 1.91
CA ASN A 165 -15.92 -15.23 0.90
C ASN A 165 -14.70 -14.43 0.41
N LEU A 166 -13.48 -14.85 0.74
CA LEU A 166 -12.24 -14.24 0.30
C LEU A 166 -11.36 -15.26 -0.44
N GLU A 167 -11.01 -14.95 -1.68
CA GLU A 167 -10.03 -15.65 -2.49
C GLU A 167 -8.78 -14.78 -2.67
N THR A 168 -7.58 -15.39 -2.59
CA THR A 168 -6.31 -14.67 -2.81
C THR A 168 -5.52 -15.29 -3.97
N ILE A 169 -5.13 -14.43 -4.92
CA ILE A 169 -4.37 -14.77 -6.12
C ILE A 169 -2.96 -14.19 -5.98
N VAL A 170 -1.95 -15.02 -6.26
CA VAL A 170 -0.55 -14.57 -6.39
C VAL A 170 -0.29 -14.33 -7.87
N ALA A 171 -0.11 -13.08 -8.27
CA ALA A 171 0.16 -12.69 -9.63
C ALA A 171 0.94 -11.38 -9.72
N ASP A 172 1.64 -11.19 -10.83
CA ASP A 172 2.23 -9.90 -11.18
C ASP A 172 1.17 -9.04 -11.88
N ILE A 173 0.70 -7.98 -11.22
CA ILE A 173 -0.37 -7.13 -11.75
C ILE A 173 -0.01 -6.46 -13.08
N SER A 174 1.29 -6.31 -13.38
CA SER A 174 1.73 -5.69 -14.64
C SER A 174 1.46 -6.55 -15.87
N THR A 175 1.26 -7.86 -15.67
CA THR A 175 1.01 -8.84 -16.75
C THR A 175 -0.24 -9.69 -16.51
N PHE A 176 -0.89 -9.54 -15.36
CA PHE A 176 -2.04 -10.35 -14.98
C PHE A 176 -3.29 -9.89 -15.73
N GLU A 177 -3.91 -10.81 -16.47
CA GLU A 177 -5.17 -10.59 -17.14
C GLU A 177 -6.29 -11.32 -16.38
N ILE A 178 -7.39 -10.61 -16.13
CA ILE A 178 -8.59 -11.18 -15.53
C ILE A 178 -9.81 -10.73 -16.33
N VAL A 179 -10.64 -11.70 -16.73
CA VAL A 179 -11.91 -11.44 -17.43
C VAL A 179 -13.04 -11.58 -16.41
N ALA A 180 -13.19 -10.55 -15.58
CA ALA A 180 -14.23 -10.45 -14.56
C ALA A 180 -14.63 -8.98 -14.33
N SER A 181 -15.84 -8.77 -13.81
CA SER A 181 -16.33 -7.46 -13.39
C SER A 181 -16.52 -7.47 -11.88
N TYR A 182 -16.24 -6.34 -11.24
CA TYR A 182 -16.37 -6.15 -9.80
C TYR A 182 -17.19 -4.89 -9.53
N ASP A 183 -18.01 -4.93 -8.48
CA ASP A 183 -18.76 -3.75 -8.03
C ASP A 183 -17.82 -2.68 -7.46
N ARG A 184 -16.71 -3.09 -6.82
CA ARG A 184 -15.68 -2.20 -6.29
C ARG A 184 -14.27 -2.74 -6.56
N ILE A 185 -13.35 -1.84 -6.91
CA ILE A 185 -11.93 -2.14 -7.05
C ILE A 185 -11.15 -1.20 -6.14
N PHE A 186 -10.32 -1.76 -5.26
CA PHE A 186 -9.40 -1.04 -4.40
C PHE A 186 -7.96 -1.18 -4.90
N SER A 187 -7.20 -0.10 -4.75
CA SER A 187 -5.75 -0.05 -4.98
C SER A 187 -5.18 0.89 -3.92
N VAL A 188 -4.59 0.32 -2.86
CA VAL A 188 -4.12 1.09 -1.70
C VAL A 188 -2.60 1.05 -1.64
N GLY A 189 -1.95 2.17 -1.99
CA GLY A 189 -0.49 2.30 -1.94
C GLY A 189 0.26 1.48 -3.02
N MET A 190 -0.43 1.10 -4.09
CA MET A 190 0.12 0.24 -5.15
C MET A 190 0.72 1.03 -6.32
N PHE A 191 0.17 2.21 -6.65
CA PHE A 191 0.61 2.97 -7.83
C PHE A 191 2.02 3.56 -7.67
N GLU A 192 2.48 3.74 -6.44
CA GLU A 192 3.84 4.18 -6.12
C GLU A 192 4.89 3.13 -6.53
N VAL A 193 4.51 1.88 -6.74
CA VAL A 193 5.41 0.81 -7.19
C VAL A 193 5.21 0.50 -8.68
N SER A 194 4.15 1.02 -9.30
CA SER A 194 3.96 1.01 -10.75
C SER A 194 4.77 2.14 -11.40
N ALA A 195 5.61 1.77 -12.38
CA ALA A 195 6.40 2.66 -13.24
C ALA A 195 7.23 3.79 -12.56
N LEU A 196 7.65 3.70 -11.30
CA LEU A 196 8.61 4.67 -10.77
C LEU A 196 10.04 4.30 -11.17
N MET A 197 10.68 5.21 -11.91
CA MET A 197 12.13 5.20 -12.15
C MET A 197 12.88 5.09 -10.81
N PRO A 198 14.04 4.42 -10.77
CA PRO A 198 14.99 4.65 -9.69
C PRO A 198 15.35 6.14 -9.72
N LEU A 199 14.96 6.89 -8.68
CA LEU A 199 15.48 8.22 -8.40
C LEU A 199 17.00 8.17 -8.20
#